data_AF-A0A1F5Z2F6-F1
#
_entry.id   AF-A0A1F5Z2F6-F1
#
_cell.length_a   1.000
_cell.length_b   1.000
_cell.length_c   1.000
_cell.angle_alpha   90.00
_cell.angle_beta   90.00
_cell.angle_gamma   90.00
#
_symmetry.space_group_name_H-M   'P 1'
#
loop_
_entity.id
_entity.type
_entity.pdbx_description
1 polymer ?
#
loop_
_entity_poly.entity_id
_entity_poly.type
_entity_poly.pdbx_seq_one_letter_code
_entity_poly.pdbx_strand_id
1 'polypeptide(L)'
;MASGSYGADGMHADKPVHMSAWCKVQLGWSGPALVTADEQIYPEQAETAQSVYKIWESPFQSFRYFLVENREPVGFDRDLPGAGLLIYHVDESRTYDLYTYSGPDNDDFRRKLVDLEEADGSNDLDNGLNRSDAGDLFPGLSGNRTFDYNSLPDSRDYEGNPTGIAIRNISDPGTIMSADVYIPRQSGYTLAYDEKGMTQSLYWDIPNYWVGVNFRAEAAGSLKEVVLGVMDEAGPGYEIQVYNTFSQGEPGGLAATLTFAPDGPGWYRLPLEQAVELTEGQEFFIAVGGLQLVAVDNFGPPSDRTYFSWDGSQYSILEGLSGTPVDIPLRALVQTSEEVIEPPAPLFAASVGSRTFSNTAGTYEVWADLDPQYTGVTVYVILGTDGGATFPDTLVCSASGERLTALIPALPKGSQYTFYFEAVDNAGTLQRLPEDAPANSFTLTVGTSGDLNADNKVDIFDLLALLKVLSGQATGQDSDLNSDGKTDIFDLLDLLKKLMN
;
A
#
# COMPACT_ATOMS: atom_id res chain seq x y z
N MET A 1 -5.44 -13.16 -12.45
CA MET A 1 -6.22 -13.14 -13.71
C MET A 1 -5.87 -14.22 -14.75
N ALA A 2 -5.31 -15.38 -14.38
CA ALA A 2 -5.02 -16.44 -15.36
C ALA A 2 -5.42 -17.82 -14.82
N SER A 3 -5.89 -18.70 -15.70
CA SER A 3 -6.30 -20.07 -15.36
C SER A 3 -5.24 -21.12 -15.77
N GLY A 4 -3.96 -20.75 -15.66
CA GLY A 4 -2.84 -21.57 -16.12
C GLY A 4 -2.82 -21.72 -17.64
N SER A 5 -2.64 -22.94 -18.15
CA SER A 5 -2.56 -23.21 -19.59
C SER A 5 -3.88 -23.02 -20.35
N TYR A 6 -4.97 -22.61 -19.70
CA TYR A 6 -6.31 -22.50 -20.28
C TYR A 6 -6.76 -21.04 -20.52
N GLY A 7 -5.81 -20.09 -20.58
CA GLY A 7 -6.12 -18.68 -20.83
C GLY A 7 -6.73 -17.98 -19.62
N ALA A 8 -7.36 -16.83 -19.83
CA ALA A 8 -7.97 -16.02 -18.76
C ALA A 8 -9.25 -16.67 -18.24
N ASP A 9 -10.10 -17.16 -19.13
CA ASP A 9 -11.43 -17.70 -18.84
C ASP A 9 -11.46 -19.20 -18.51
N GLY A 10 -10.30 -19.86 -18.53
CA GLY A 10 -10.20 -21.30 -18.28
C GLY A 10 -10.72 -22.19 -19.41
N MET A 11 -11.03 -21.62 -20.58
CA MET A 11 -11.56 -22.36 -21.73
C MET A 11 -10.68 -22.24 -22.98
N HIS A 12 -9.89 -21.18 -23.12
CA HIS A 12 -9.13 -20.88 -24.33
C HIS A 12 -7.62 -21.02 -24.14
N ALA A 13 -7.14 -22.25 -24.18
CA ALA A 13 -5.70 -22.57 -24.12
C ALA A 13 -4.89 -22.01 -25.31
N ASP A 14 -5.53 -21.63 -26.41
CA ASP A 14 -4.92 -20.99 -27.58
C ASP A 14 -4.63 -19.49 -27.36
N LYS A 15 -5.01 -18.93 -26.21
CA LYS A 15 -4.81 -17.53 -25.83
C LYS A 15 -4.08 -17.42 -24.48
N PRO A 16 -2.75 -17.59 -24.45
CA PRO A 16 -2.00 -17.52 -23.21
C PRO A 16 -1.98 -16.08 -22.66
N VAL A 17 -2.40 -15.92 -21.40
CA VAL A 17 -2.45 -14.60 -20.73
C VAL A 17 -1.04 -14.08 -20.47
N HIS A 18 -0.84 -12.77 -20.56
CA HIS A 18 0.42 -12.15 -20.15
C HIS A 18 0.76 -12.50 -18.69
N MET A 19 2.03 -12.85 -18.45
CA MET A 19 2.56 -13.02 -17.09
C MET A 19 2.40 -11.71 -16.28
N SER A 20 2.32 -11.83 -14.95
CA SER A 20 2.29 -10.68 -14.06
C SER A 20 3.55 -9.82 -14.19
N ALA A 21 3.45 -8.57 -13.76
CA ALA A 21 4.58 -7.64 -13.65
C ALA A 21 5.78 -8.30 -12.97
N TRP A 22 5.57 -8.92 -11.81
CA TRP A 22 6.63 -9.58 -11.05
C TRP A 22 7.36 -10.66 -11.87
N CYS A 23 6.63 -11.57 -12.51
CA CYS A 23 7.23 -12.62 -13.34
C CYS A 23 8.07 -12.02 -14.50
N LYS A 24 7.55 -10.97 -15.16
CA LYS A 24 8.29 -10.28 -16.23
C LYS A 24 9.56 -9.61 -15.70
N VAL A 25 9.51 -9.01 -14.51
CA VAL A 25 10.69 -8.41 -13.85
C VAL A 25 11.73 -9.48 -13.51
N GLN A 26 11.33 -10.59 -12.87
CA GLN A 26 12.25 -11.67 -12.50
C GLN A 26 12.92 -12.32 -13.72
N LEU A 27 12.21 -12.44 -14.84
CA LEU A 27 12.75 -12.96 -16.09
C LEU A 27 13.63 -11.94 -16.85
N GLY A 28 13.72 -10.69 -16.38
CA GLY A 28 14.43 -9.60 -17.07
C GLY A 28 13.72 -9.14 -18.36
N TRP A 29 12.43 -9.44 -18.51
CA TRP A 29 11.61 -9.00 -19.64
C TRP A 29 11.04 -7.61 -19.45
N SER A 30 11.04 -7.08 -18.22
CA SER A 30 10.66 -5.71 -17.90
C SER A 30 11.64 -5.13 -16.88
N GLY A 31 12.14 -3.92 -17.16
CA GLY A 31 12.92 -3.14 -16.19
C GLY A 31 11.99 -2.13 -15.53
N PRO A 32 11.55 -2.33 -14.28
CA PRO A 32 10.53 -1.48 -13.68
C PRO A 32 11.09 -0.07 -13.44
N ALA A 33 10.28 0.95 -13.75
CA ALA A 33 10.59 2.34 -13.45
C ALA A 33 10.42 2.59 -11.95
N LEU A 34 11.49 3.00 -11.28
CA LEU A 34 11.46 3.28 -9.85
C LEU A 34 10.83 4.65 -9.59
N VAL A 35 9.80 4.69 -8.76
CA VAL A 35 9.22 5.93 -8.22
C VAL A 35 10.10 6.42 -7.08
N THR A 36 10.63 7.65 -7.20
CA THR A 36 11.63 8.20 -6.26
C THR A 36 11.20 9.50 -5.58
N ALA A 37 10.05 10.03 -5.96
CA ALA A 37 9.39 11.17 -5.33
C ALA A 37 7.88 11.06 -5.58
N ASP A 38 7.11 11.89 -4.89
CA ASP A 38 5.69 12.05 -5.20
C ASP A 38 5.54 12.51 -6.66
N GLU A 39 4.82 11.74 -7.46
CA GLU A 39 4.67 11.98 -8.89
C GLU A 39 3.39 11.37 -9.44
N GLN A 40 2.93 11.90 -10.58
CA GLN A 40 1.91 11.23 -11.38
C GLN A 40 2.59 10.26 -12.35
N ILE A 41 2.22 8.98 -12.26
CA ILE A 41 2.72 7.93 -13.15
C ILE A 41 1.76 7.71 -14.33
N TYR A 42 2.29 7.19 -15.44
CA TYR A 42 1.50 6.87 -16.64
C TYR A 42 1.74 5.43 -17.14
N PRO A 43 1.12 4.41 -16.52
CA PRO A 43 1.27 3.03 -16.95
C PRO A 43 0.61 2.75 -18.30
N GLU A 44 1.42 2.38 -19.30
CA GLU A 44 0.95 1.86 -20.59
C GLU A 44 0.51 0.39 -20.46
N GLN A 45 -0.48 -0.02 -21.25
CA GLN A 45 -1.03 -1.38 -21.23
C GLN A 45 0.07 -2.45 -21.45
N ALA A 46 0.10 -3.47 -20.60
CA ALA A 46 1.18 -4.46 -20.54
C ALA A 46 1.20 -5.44 -21.74
N GLU A 47 0.15 -5.43 -22.55
CA GLU A 47 0.00 -6.24 -23.77
C GLU A 47 0.85 -5.69 -24.92
N THR A 48 1.19 -4.39 -24.89
CA THR A 48 1.98 -3.73 -25.94
C THR A 48 3.22 -2.99 -25.43
N ALA A 49 3.33 -2.76 -24.13
CA ALA A 49 4.45 -2.03 -23.52
C ALA A 49 5.05 -2.79 -22.32
N GLN A 50 6.34 -2.55 -22.05
CA GLN A 50 7.04 -3.01 -20.85
C GLN A 50 6.99 -1.92 -19.78
N SER A 51 5.78 -1.49 -19.42
CA SER A 51 5.55 -0.39 -18.48
C SER A 51 5.13 -0.93 -17.12
N VAL A 52 6.10 -1.04 -16.21
CA VAL A 52 5.86 -1.43 -14.81
C VAL A 52 6.51 -0.37 -13.93
N TYR A 53 5.80 0.11 -12.91
CA TYR A 53 6.37 1.00 -11.89
C TYR A 53 6.66 0.20 -10.62
N LYS A 54 7.75 0.55 -9.94
CA LYS A 54 8.14 -0.03 -8.64
C LYS A 54 8.13 1.06 -7.59
N ILE A 55 7.49 0.77 -6.45
CA ILE A 55 7.40 1.65 -5.30
C ILE A 55 7.94 0.86 -4.11
N TRP A 56 9.04 1.31 -3.49
CA TRP A 56 9.57 0.64 -2.30
C TRP A 56 8.63 0.82 -1.11
N GLU A 57 8.32 -0.27 -0.41
CA GLU A 57 7.48 -0.25 0.79
C GLU A 57 8.23 0.36 1.99
N SER A 58 9.50 -0.03 2.14
CA SER A 58 10.37 0.47 3.20
C SER A 58 11.14 1.73 2.77
N PRO A 59 11.34 2.72 3.67
CA PRO A 59 12.14 3.90 3.37
C PRO A 59 13.65 3.61 3.32
N PHE A 60 14.08 2.38 3.65
CA PHE A 60 15.44 1.87 3.41
C PHE A 60 15.58 1.19 2.04
N GLN A 61 14.48 1.06 1.28
CA GLN A 61 14.43 0.38 -0.01
C GLN A 61 14.85 -1.09 0.06
N SER A 62 14.20 -1.85 0.95
CA SER A 62 14.60 -3.22 1.29
C SER A 62 13.44 -4.21 1.20
N PHE A 63 13.66 -5.33 0.50
CA PHE A 63 12.86 -6.57 0.39
C PHE A 63 11.39 -6.47 -0.02
N ARG A 64 10.67 -5.41 0.37
CA ARG A 64 9.24 -5.23 0.15
C ARG A 64 8.98 -4.04 -0.75
N TYR A 65 8.09 -4.22 -1.71
CA TYR A 65 7.74 -3.18 -2.68
C TYR A 65 6.41 -3.48 -3.36
N PHE A 66 5.80 -2.44 -3.91
CA PHE A 66 4.67 -2.57 -4.81
C PHE A 66 5.13 -2.52 -6.26
N LEU A 67 4.51 -3.33 -7.12
CA LEU A 67 4.59 -3.22 -8.58
C LEU A 67 3.24 -2.79 -9.15
N VAL A 68 3.26 -1.81 -10.03
CA VAL A 68 2.05 -1.28 -10.66
C VAL A 68 2.10 -1.55 -12.16
N GLU A 69 1.09 -2.23 -12.70
CA GLU A 69 0.91 -2.47 -14.15
C GLU A 69 -0.51 -2.16 -14.61
N ASN A 70 -0.67 -1.76 -15.88
CA ASN A 70 -1.96 -1.58 -16.53
C ASN A 70 -2.26 -2.81 -17.42
N ARG A 71 -3.46 -3.38 -17.28
CA ARG A 71 -3.91 -4.55 -18.05
C ARG A 71 -5.21 -4.25 -18.80
N GLU A 72 -5.21 -4.59 -20.08
CA GLU A 72 -6.33 -4.35 -20.99
C GLU A 72 -6.75 -5.65 -21.70
N PRO A 73 -8.06 -5.89 -21.92
CA PRO A 73 -8.57 -7.10 -22.57
C PRO A 73 -8.34 -7.04 -24.09
N VAL A 74 -7.09 -7.04 -24.52
CA VAL A 74 -6.66 -6.97 -25.91
C VAL A 74 -5.67 -8.09 -26.24
N GLY A 75 -5.53 -8.42 -27.53
CA GLY A 75 -4.55 -9.43 -27.96
C GLY A 75 -4.84 -10.82 -27.39
N PHE A 76 -3.88 -11.38 -26.64
CA PHE A 76 -4.05 -12.66 -25.95
C PHE A 76 -4.85 -12.54 -24.64
N ASP A 77 -4.94 -11.33 -24.09
CA ASP A 77 -5.64 -11.03 -22.84
C ASP A 77 -7.13 -10.68 -23.07
N ARG A 78 -7.64 -10.84 -24.29
CA ARG A 78 -9.02 -10.44 -24.68
C ARG A 78 -10.16 -11.03 -23.83
N ASP A 79 -9.89 -12.13 -23.13
CA ASP A 79 -10.86 -12.84 -22.29
C ASP A 79 -10.65 -12.55 -20.79
N LEU A 80 -9.82 -11.55 -20.45
CA LEU A 80 -9.70 -11.04 -19.08
C LEU A 80 -11.07 -10.55 -18.56
N PRO A 81 -11.34 -10.69 -17.25
CA PRO A 81 -12.63 -10.31 -16.67
C PRO A 81 -12.86 -8.78 -16.66
N GLY A 82 -11.79 -7.99 -16.70
CA GLY A 82 -11.85 -6.54 -16.67
C GLY A 82 -10.59 -5.88 -17.24
N ALA A 83 -10.56 -4.55 -17.15
CA ALA A 83 -9.47 -3.67 -17.55
C ALA A 83 -9.14 -2.73 -16.40
N GLY A 84 -7.86 -2.37 -16.24
CA GLY A 84 -7.43 -1.46 -15.19
C GLY A 84 -6.02 -1.71 -14.67
N LEU A 85 -5.73 -1.07 -13.56
CA LEU A 85 -4.46 -1.10 -12.86
C LEU A 85 -4.43 -2.28 -11.88
N LEU A 86 -3.32 -3.01 -11.86
CA LEU A 86 -3.01 -4.00 -10.84
C LEU A 86 -1.90 -3.47 -9.95
N ILE A 87 -2.07 -3.66 -8.65
CA ILE A 87 -1.07 -3.33 -7.62
C ILE A 87 -0.66 -4.66 -6.98
N TYR A 88 0.60 -5.05 -7.20
CA TYR A 88 1.17 -6.24 -6.58
C TYR A 88 2.00 -5.85 -5.37
N HIS A 89 1.75 -6.47 -4.21
CA HIS A 89 2.62 -6.33 -3.05
C HIS A 89 3.62 -7.49 -3.02
N VAL A 90 4.91 -7.18 -3.12
CA VAL A 90 5.98 -8.18 -3.20
C VAL A 90 6.79 -8.15 -1.91
N ASP A 91 7.03 -9.32 -1.32
CA ASP A 91 7.92 -9.50 -0.17
C ASP A 91 8.98 -10.58 -0.45
N GLU A 92 10.14 -10.15 -0.92
CA GLU A 92 11.25 -11.05 -1.25
C GLU A 92 11.85 -11.76 -0.03
N SER A 93 11.51 -11.35 1.19
CA SER A 93 11.93 -12.08 2.40
C SER A 93 11.13 -13.39 2.62
N ARG A 94 10.10 -13.65 1.81
CA ARG A 94 9.32 -14.90 1.83
C ARG A 94 9.96 -16.04 1.07
N THR A 95 11.03 -15.75 0.34
CA THR A 95 11.84 -16.78 -0.30
C THR A 95 13.25 -16.75 0.28
N TYR A 96 13.82 -17.93 0.49
CA TYR A 96 15.22 -18.10 0.86
C TYR A 96 16.09 -17.92 -0.38
N ASP A 97 15.64 -18.46 -1.51
CA ASP A 97 16.39 -18.56 -2.76
C ASP A 97 15.55 -18.00 -3.91
N LEU A 98 15.96 -16.85 -4.47
CA LEU A 98 15.29 -16.24 -5.63
C LEU A 98 15.54 -16.99 -6.95
N TYR A 99 16.43 -17.98 -6.97
CA TYR A 99 16.72 -18.81 -8.13
C TYR A 99 15.91 -20.12 -8.14
N THR A 100 15.84 -20.84 -7.01
CA THR A 100 15.04 -22.08 -6.92
C THR A 100 13.62 -21.88 -6.38
N TYR A 101 13.28 -20.66 -5.90
CA TYR A 101 12.02 -20.34 -5.26
C TYR A 101 11.70 -21.32 -4.15
N SER A 102 12.54 -21.30 -3.12
CA SER A 102 12.39 -22.14 -1.94
C SER A 102 12.10 -21.28 -0.72
N GLY A 103 11.12 -21.70 0.07
CA GLY A 103 10.63 -20.94 1.21
C GLY A 103 9.15 -21.19 1.40
N PRO A 104 8.52 -20.47 2.32
CA PRO A 104 7.06 -20.41 2.36
C PRO A 104 6.48 -19.77 1.08
N ASP A 105 7.23 -18.88 0.40
CA ASP A 105 6.83 -18.25 -0.86
C ASP A 105 5.40 -17.63 -0.76
N ASN A 106 4.40 -18.24 -1.40
CA ASN A 106 3.00 -17.81 -1.39
C ASN A 106 2.06 -18.73 -0.56
N ASP A 107 2.59 -19.60 0.30
CA ASP A 107 1.81 -20.61 1.04
C ASP A 107 1.16 -20.10 2.35
N ASP A 108 1.53 -18.89 2.81
CA ASP A 108 0.90 -18.20 3.93
C ASP A 108 0.07 -17.01 3.43
N PHE A 109 -1.25 -17.16 3.43
CA PHE A 109 -2.16 -16.11 2.95
C PHE A 109 -2.04 -14.78 3.71
N ARG A 110 -1.48 -14.79 4.93
CA ARG A 110 -1.25 -13.60 5.74
C ARG A 110 -0.01 -12.81 5.32
N ARG A 111 0.89 -13.42 4.54
CA ARG A 111 2.16 -12.83 4.12
C ARG A 111 2.76 -13.58 2.92
N LYS A 112 2.49 -13.09 1.72
CA LYS A 112 2.85 -13.75 0.45
C LYS A 112 4.13 -13.14 -0.15
N LEU A 113 4.88 -13.93 -0.91
CA LEU A 113 5.98 -13.44 -1.75
C LEU A 113 5.47 -12.47 -2.82
N VAL A 114 4.35 -12.79 -3.45
CA VAL A 114 3.64 -11.92 -4.40
C VAL A 114 2.16 -11.95 -4.08
N ASP A 115 1.63 -10.82 -3.64
CA ASP A 115 0.21 -10.61 -3.42
C ASP A 115 -0.38 -9.70 -4.49
N LEU A 116 -1.65 -9.88 -4.81
CA LEU A 116 -2.41 -8.91 -5.59
C LEU A 116 -3.36 -8.19 -4.63
N GLU A 117 -3.25 -6.88 -4.56
CA GLU A 117 -4.18 -6.06 -3.78
C GLU A 117 -5.51 -5.96 -4.56
N GLU A 118 -6.51 -6.75 -4.15
CA GLU A 118 -7.82 -6.83 -4.83
C GLU A 118 -8.62 -5.54 -4.59
N ALA A 119 -8.84 -4.73 -5.62
CA ALA A 119 -9.38 -3.36 -5.48
C ALA A 119 -10.76 -3.27 -4.78
N ASP A 120 -11.54 -4.34 -4.77
CA ASP A 120 -12.84 -4.40 -4.10
C ASP A 120 -12.77 -4.82 -2.62
N GLY A 121 -11.60 -5.27 -2.15
CA GLY A 121 -11.37 -5.75 -0.79
C GLY A 121 -12.03 -7.08 -0.45
N SER A 122 -12.53 -7.84 -1.44
CA SER A 122 -13.26 -9.09 -1.21
C SER A 122 -12.37 -10.24 -0.72
N ASN A 123 -11.06 -10.15 -0.95
CA ASN A 123 -10.09 -11.21 -0.64
C ASN A 123 -10.49 -12.55 -1.30
N ASP A 124 -11.04 -12.51 -2.53
CA ASP A 124 -11.59 -13.68 -3.20
C ASP A 124 -10.46 -14.66 -3.58
N LEU A 125 -9.30 -14.12 -3.95
CA LEU A 125 -8.11 -14.93 -4.26
C LEU A 125 -7.62 -15.70 -3.04
N ASP A 126 -7.62 -15.07 -1.86
CA ASP A 126 -7.16 -15.68 -0.61
C ASP A 126 -8.11 -16.72 -0.06
N ASN A 127 -9.40 -16.47 -0.23
CA ASN A 127 -10.45 -17.40 0.16
C ASN A 127 -10.69 -18.49 -0.90
N GLY A 128 -9.99 -18.44 -2.03
CA GLY A 128 -10.13 -19.40 -3.14
C GLY A 128 -11.53 -19.41 -3.76
N LEU A 129 -12.23 -18.27 -3.71
CA LEU A 129 -13.60 -18.10 -4.20
C LEU A 129 -13.64 -18.00 -5.73
N ASN A 130 -12.66 -17.33 -6.33
CA ASN A 130 -12.55 -17.18 -7.78
C ASN A 130 -11.06 -17.25 -8.25
N ARG A 131 -10.78 -16.92 -9.51
CA ARG A 131 -9.42 -16.88 -10.11
C ARG A 131 -9.04 -15.48 -10.57
N SER A 132 -9.60 -14.49 -9.90
CA SER A 132 -9.76 -13.09 -10.24
C SER A 132 -11.05 -12.77 -11.00
N ASP A 133 -11.56 -11.56 -10.78
CA ASP A 133 -12.68 -10.97 -11.51
C ASP A 133 -12.45 -9.47 -11.85
N ALA A 134 -13.49 -8.77 -12.28
CA ALA A 134 -13.39 -7.38 -12.71
C ALA A 134 -13.24 -6.39 -11.54
N GLY A 135 -13.57 -6.81 -10.31
CA GLY A 135 -13.47 -6.05 -9.08
C GLY A 135 -12.04 -5.94 -8.53
N ASP A 136 -11.14 -6.84 -8.94
CA ASP A 136 -9.75 -6.84 -8.44
C ASP A 136 -8.88 -5.72 -9.03
N LEU A 137 -9.25 -5.18 -10.18
CA LEU A 137 -8.50 -4.12 -10.86
C LEU A 137 -8.93 -2.75 -10.34
N PHE A 138 -8.01 -1.78 -10.29
CA PHE A 138 -8.33 -0.39 -10.01
C PHE A 138 -8.54 0.40 -11.31
N PRO A 139 -9.63 1.15 -11.50
CA PRO A 139 -10.85 1.14 -10.68
C PRO A 139 -11.74 -0.08 -10.89
N GLY A 140 -11.56 -0.80 -12.00
CA GLY A 140 -12.31 -2.03 -12.28
C GLY A 140 -13.82 -1.87 -12.12
N LEU A 141 -14.47 -2.91 -11.64
CA LEU A 141 -15.91 -2.92 -11.38
C LEU A 141 -16.28 -2.25 -10.04
N SER A 142 -15.36 -2.22 -9.07
CA SER A 142 -15.58 -1.63 -7.76
C SER A 142 -15.60 -0.10 -7.78
N GLY A 143 -14.98 0.51 -8.81
CA GLY A 143 -14.81 1.94 -8.89
C GLY A 143 -13.74 2.47 -7.94
N ASN A 144 -12.95 1.60 -7.29
CA ASN A 144 -11.98 2.02 -6.28
C ASN A 144 -10.77 2.69 -6.93
N ARG A 145 -10.49 3.94 -6.57
CA ARG A 145 -9.39 4.74 -7.14
C ARG A 145 -8.31 5.11 -6.15
N THR A 146 -8.38 4.52 -4.97
CA THR A 146 -7.55 4.87 -3.83
C THR A 146 -6.99 3.60 -3.21
N PHE A 147 -5.66 3.53 -3.12
CA PHE A 147 -4.91 2.54 -2.36
C PHE A 147 -3.97 3.29 -1.42
N ASP A 148 -4.34 3.41 -0.15
CA ASP A 148 -3.56 4.06 0.90
C ASP A 148 -3.79 3.38 2.26
N TYR A 149 -3.21 3.93 3.33
CA TYR A 149 -3.28 3.30 4.67
C TYR A 149 -4.71 3.26 5.25
N ASN A 150 -5.69 3.94 4.65
CA ASN A 150 -7.06 4.03 5.15
C ASN A 150 -8.10 3.48 4.14
N SER A 151 -7.67 2.95 3.01
CA SER A 151 -8.53 2.26 2.05
C SER A 151 -8.72 0.78 2.42
N LEU A 152 -9.48 0.06 1.59
CA LEU A 152 -9.53 -1.40 1.60
C LEU A 152 -9.49 -1.84 0.12
N PRO A 153 -8.43 -2.52 -0.35
CA PRO A 153 -7.22 -2.93 0.39
C PRO A 153 -6.38 -1.72 0.82
N ASP A 154 -5.48 -1.92 1.79
CA ASP A 154 -4.68 -0.83 2.37
C ASP A 154 -3.17 -0.98 2.10
N SER A 155 -2.44 0.12 2.18
CA SER A 155 -1.00 0.16 1.91
C SER A 155 -0.13 -0.05 3.16
N ARG A 156 -0.65 -0.58 4.26
CA ARG A 156 0.14 -0.86 5.47
C ARG A 156 1.13 -2.00 5.23
N ASP A 157 2.19 -2.01 6.02
CA ASP A 157 3.09 -3.16 6.03
C ASP A 157 2.42 -4.38 6.69
N TYR A 158 3.05 -5.55 6.58
CA TYR A 158 2.56 -6.77 7.22
C TYR A 158 2.54 -6.74 8.75
N GLU A 159 3.15 -5.72 9.37
CA GLU A 159 3.09 -5.46 10.81
C GLU A 159 1.94 -4.50 11.18
N GLY A 160 1.19 -4.00 10.20
CA GLY A 160 0.06 -3.07 10.36
C GLY A 160 0.46 -1.61 10.51
N ASN A 161 1.72 -1.25 10.26
CA ASN A 161 2.20 0.12 10.32
C ASN A 161 1.91 0.84 9.00
N PRO A 162 1.58 2.15 9.03
CA PRO A 162 1.55 2.97 7.83
C PRO A 162 2.92 2.96 7.15
N THR A 163 2.93 2.85 5.81
CA THR A 163 4.16 2.81 5.01
C THR A 163 4.54 4.18 4.43
N GLY A 164 3.63 5.14 4.43
CA GLY A 164 3.86 6.40 3.71
C GLY A 164 3.37 6.38 2.27
N ILE A 165 2.84 5.24 1.80
CA ILE A 165 2.51 5.04 0.40
C ILE A 165 1.03 5.28 0.15
N ALA A 166 0.74 6.01 -0.93
CA ALA A 166 -0.61 6.15 -1.45
C ALA A 166 -0.58 6.14 -2.98
N ILE A 167 -1.54 5.45 -3.60
CA ILE A 167 -1.83 5.49 -5.02
C ILE A 167 -3.26 5.98 -5.17
N ARG A 168 -3.42 7.13 -5.81
CA ARG A 168 -4.63 7.95 -5.79
C ARG A 168 -4.96 8.47 -7.18
N ASN A 169 -6.13 9.06 -7.34
CA ASN A 169 -6.61 9.63 -8.60
C ASN A 169 -6.44 8.68 -9.80
N ILE A 170 -6.63 7.37 -9.58
CA ILE A 170 -6.45 6.35 -10.63
C ILE A 170 -7.47 6.61 -11.74
N SER A 171 -7.01 6.82 -12.98
CA SER A 171 -7.87 7.15 -14.12
C SER A 171 -8.79 6.00 -14.54
N ASP A 172 -9.70 6.27 -15.48
CA ASP A 172 -10.43 5.19 -16.16
C ASP A 172 -9.47 4.25 -16.92
N PRO A 173 -9.85 2.97 -17.10
CA PRO A 173 -9.10 2.04 -17.92
C PRO A 173 -8.93 2.54 -19.36
N GLY A 174 -7.78 2.22 -19.95
CA GLY A 174 -7.40 2.62 -21.29
C GLY A 174 -5.96 2.24 -21.60
N THR A 175 -5.54 2.47 -22.85
CA THR A 175 -4.18 2.10 -23.32
C THR A 175 -3.06 2.73 -22.50
N ILE A 176 -3.34 3.88 -21.86
CA ILE A 176 -2.50 4.54 -20.87
C ILE A 176 -3.42 4.96 -19.73
N MET A 177 -3.08 4.58 -18.51
CA MET A 177 -3.74 5.07 -17.30
C MET A 177 -2.85 6.11 -16.60
N SER A 178 -3.42 6.91 -15.69
CA SER A 178 -2.66 7.77 -14.79
C SER A 178 -3.03 7.48 -13.34
N ALA A 179 -2.06 7.66 -12.43
CA ALA A 179 -2.27 7.61 -10.99
C ALA A 179 -1.28 8.53 -10.29
N ASP A 180 -1.72 9.19 -9.22
CA ASP A 180 -0.86 9.98 -8.36
C ASP A 180 -0.27 9.05 -7.30
N VAL A 181 1.06 8.98 -7.25
CA VAL A 181 1.80 8.15 -6.30
C VAL A 181 2.49 9.05 -5.29
N TYR A 182 2.26 8.75 -4.02
CA TYR A 182 2.94 9.36 -2.88
C TYR A 182 3.78 8.30 -2.20
N ILE A 183 5.00 8.67 -1.79
CA ILE A 183 5.93 7.75 -1.14
C ILE A 183 6.48 8.37 0.15
N PRO A 184 6.85 7.56 1.15
CA PRO A 184 7.60 8.09 2.29
C PRO A 184 8.90 8.72 1.79
N ARG A 185 9.38 9.75 2.50
CA ARG A 185 10.74 10.22 2.25
C ARG A 185 11.71 9.10 2.58
N GLN A 186 12.56 8.77 1.61
CA GLN A 186 13.68 7.87 1.83
C GLN A 186 14.50 8.38 3.03
N SER A 187 14.53 7.58 4.09
CA SER A 187 15.20 7.92 5.35
C SER A 187 16.49 7.12 5.53
N GLY A 188 16.83 6.25 4.57
CA GLY A 188 18.03 5.44 4.59
C GLY A 188 18.24 4.64 3.31
N TYR A 189 19.19 3.71 3.36
CA TYR A 189 19.49 2.80 2.27
C TYR A 189 19.94 1.43 2.80
N THR A 190 19.75 0.39 2.00
CA THR A 190 20.23 -0.96 2.26
C THR A 190 21.50 -1.24 1.46
N LEU A 191 22.55 -1.70 2.13
CA LEU A 191 23.71 -2.30 1.49
C LEU A 191 23.54 -3.82 1.45
N ALA A 192 23.65 -4.40 0.26
CA ALA A 192 23.48 -5.82 -0.02
C ALA A 192 24.45 -6.22 -1.13
N TYR A 193 25.03 -7.42 -1.02
CA TYR A 193 25.95 -7.99 -2.01
C TYR A 193 25.56 -9.44 -2.34
N ASP A 194 24.28 -9.76 -2.15
CA ASP A 194 23.67 -11.09 -2.20
C ASP A 194 22.46 -11.06 -3.15
N GLU A 195 22.68 -10.74 -4.43
CA GLU A 195 21.61 -10.43 -5.38
C GLU A 195 20.58 -11.56 -5.59
N LYS A 196 20.91 -12.80 -5.23
CA LYS A 196 20.03 -13.98 -5.30
C LYS A 196 19.65 -14.56 -3.93
N GLY A 197 20.17 -14.00 -2.84
CA GLY A 197 19.87 -14.45 -1.49
C GLY A 197 20.54 -15.78 -1.13
N MET A 198 19.78 -16.70 -0.53
CA MET A 198 20.30 -17.93 0.08
C MET A 198 20.23 -19.12 -0.90
N THR A 199 21.08 -19.14 -1.91
CA THR A 199 21.01 -20.13 -3.00
C THR A 199 21.68 -21.47 -2.68
N GLN A 200 22.60 -21.49 -1.72
CA GLN A 200 23.31 -22.69 -1.26
C GLN A 200 23.66 -22.57 0.23
N SER A 201 23.96 -23.69 0.87
CA SER A 201 24.60 -23.73 2.20
C SER A 201 25.99 -24.35 2.16
N LEU A 202 26.86 -23.84 3.02
CA LEU A 202 28.18 -24.40 3.33
C LEU A 202 28.18 -24.89 4.78
N TYR A 203 28.90 -25.98 5.01
CA TYR A 203 29.02 -26.62 6.32
C TYR A 203 30.45 -27.04 6.56
N TRP A 204 30.96 -26.76 7.77
CA TRP A 204 32.24 -27.24 8.25
C TRP A 204 32.04 -28.00 9.56
N ASP A 205 32.60 -29.21 9.64
CA ASP A 205 32.58 -30.06 10.84
C ASP A 205 33.61 -29.59 11.87
N ILE A 206 33.52 -28.31 12.24
CA ILE A 206 34.35 -27.65 13.25
C ILE A 206 33.56 -26.56 13.98
N PRO A 207 33.82 -26.35 15.27
CA PRO A 207 33.15 -25.29 16.03
C PRO A 207 33.79 -23.91 15.78
N ASN A 208 32.98 -22.87 15.95
CA ASN A 208 33.39 -21.47 16.21
C ASN A 208 34.13 -20.75 15.06
N TYR A 209 33.79 -21.06 13.82
CA TYR A 209 34.19 -20.23 12.67
C TYR A 209 33.31 -18.96 12.58
N TRP A 210 33.80 -18.01 11.80
CA TRP A 210 33.15 -16.73 11.53
C TRP A 210 33.06 -16.49 10.04
N VAL A 211 32.00 -15.83 9.61
CA VAL A 211 31.86 -15.26 8.27
C VAL A 211 31.54 -13.79 8.38
N GLY A 212 31.82 -13.00 7.36
CA GLY A 212 31.47 -11.59 7.41
C GLY A 212 31.60 -10.88 6.08
N VAL A 213 31.02 -9.70 6.02
CA VAL A 213 30.98 -8.85 4.82
C VAL A 213 31.64 -7.52 5.12
N ASN A 214 32.52 -7.10 4.21
CA ASN A 214 33.09 -5.76 4.21
C ASN A 214 32.21 -4.82 3.38
N PHE A 215 31.44 -4.00 4.07
CA PHE A 215 30.53 -3.02 3.50
C PHE A 215 31.22 -1.69 3.23
N ARG A 216 30.68 -0.93 2.27
CA ARG A 216 31.08 0.43 1.99
C ARG A 216 29.86 1.34 2.07
N ALA A 217 29.88 2.30 2.99
CA ALA A 217 28.79 3.27 3.12
C ALA A 217 28.66 4.13 1.86
N GLU A 218 27.46 4.24 1.31
CA GLU A 218 27.15 5.09 0.14
C GLU A 218 26.96 6.56 0.50
N ALA A 219 26.53 6.85 1.73
CA ALA A 219 26.37 8.18 2.27
C ALA A 219 26.68 8.20 3.77
N ALA A 220 26.82 9.39 4.35
CA ALA A 220 26.91 9.50 5.81
C ALA A 220 25.55 9.18 6.45
N GLY A 221 25.56 8.49 7.58
CA GLY A 221 24.36 8.05 8.27
C GLY A 221 24.67 7.11 9.44
N SER A 222 23.64 6.57 10.06
CA SER A 222 23.75 5.66 11.19
C SER A 222 23.29 4.26 10.80
N LEU A 223 24.15 3.25 10.93
CA LEU A 223 23.73 1.85 10.83
C LEU A 223 22.74 1.53 11.95
N LYS A 224 21.54 1.09 11.58
CA LYS A 224 20.43 0.81 12.52
C LYS A 224 20.12 -0.67 12.64
N GLU A 225 20.16 -1.39 11.53
CA GLU A 225 19.79 -2.80 11.51
C GLU A 225 20.78 -3.60 10.66
N VAL A 226 21.00 -4.84 11.10
CA VAL A 226 21.63 -5.88 10.30
C VAL A 226 20.53 -6.84 9.86
N VAL A 227 20.51 -7.22 8.59
CA VAL A 227 19.60 -8.25 8.11
C VAL A 227 20.41 -9.50 7.77
N LEU A 228 20.02 -10.63 8.35
CA LEU A 228 20.73 -11.90 8.22
C LEU A 228 19.79 -12.97 7.65
N GLY A 229 20.19 -13.58 6.54
CA GLY A 229 19.59 -14.81 6.03
C GLY A 229 20.14 -16.02 6.78
N VAL A 230 19.23 -16.84 7.31
CA VAL A 230 19.53 -18.01 8.14
C VAL A 230 18.96 -19.27 7.49
N MET A 231 19.75 -20.34 7.48
CA MET A 231 19.33 -21.68 7.05
C MET A 231 19.31 -22.71 8.19
N ASP A 232 19.70 -22.32 9.41
CA ASP A 232 19.65 -23.23 10.56
C ASP A 232 18.21 -23.42 11.05
N GLU A 233 17.84 -24.65 11.40
CA GLU A 233 16.48 -25.03 11.84
C GLU A 233 16.07 -24.45 13.21
N ALA A 234 17.05 -24.24 14.10
CA ALA A 234 16.98 -23.53 15.39
C ALA A 234 18.30 -23.82 16.12
N GLY A 235 18.90 -22.81 16.76
CA GLY A 235 20.31 -22.92 17.15
C GLY A 235 20.75 -22.16 18.42
N PRO A 236 21.99 -22.43 18.89
CA PRO A 236 22.50 -21.99 20.20
C PRO A 236 22.78 -20.48 20.34
N GLY A 237 22.37 -19.68 19.36
CA GLY A 237 22.63 -18.24 19.30
C GLY A 237 23.88 -17.91 18.49
N TYR A 238 23.77 -16.85 17.69
CA TYR A 238 24.82 -16.24 16.91
C TYR A 238 25.34 -15.01 17.63
N GLU A 239 26.61 -14.73 17.41
CA GLU A 239 27.23 -13.46 17.78
C GLU A 239 27.49 -12.66 16.52
N ILE A 240 26.95 -11.44 16.46
CA ILE A 240 27.18 -10.51 15.36
C ILE A 240 28.02 -9.36 15.88
N GLN A 241 29.10 -9.04 15.19
CA GLN A 241 30.03 -7.97 15.57
C GLN A 241 30.19 -6.99 14.41
N VAL A 242 30.02 -5.71 14.72
CA VAL A 242 30.21 -4.60 13.77
C VAL A 242 31.53 -3.93 14.08
N TYR A 243 32.39 -3.76 13.08
CA TYR A 243 33.69 -3.11 13.19
C TYR A 243 33.76 -1.88 12.29
N ASN A 244 34.37 -0.81 12.78
CA ASN A 244 34.43 0.47 12.09
C ASN A 244 35.29 0.48 10.82
N THR A 245 36.16 -0.52 10.66
CA THR A 245 37.09 -0.66 9.52
C THR A 245 37.39 -2.12 9.25
N PHE A 246 37.72 -2.44 8.00
CA PHE A 246 38.30 -3.70 7.60
C PHE A 246 39.48 -3.45 6.67
N SER A 247 40.63 -4.08 6.92
CA SER A 247 41.78 -3.95 6.01
C SER A 247 42.63 -5.20 6.02
N GLN A 248 42.99 -5.68 4.83
CA GLN A 248 43.91 -6.82 4.66
C GLN A 248 43.50 -8.10 5.43
N GLY A 249 42.19 -8.33 5.60
CA GLY A 249 41.69 -9.49 6.34
C GLY A 249 41.56 -9.27 7.86
N GLU A 250 41.83 -8.06 8.35
CA GLU A 250 41.78 -7.73 9.78
C GLU A 250 40.62 -6.76 10.08
N PRO A 251 39.67 -7.14 10.95
CA PRO A 251 38.71 -6.20 11.53
C PRO A 251 39.41 -5.19 12.45
N GLY A 252 38.98 -3.93 12.39
CA GLY A 252 39.54 -2.86 13.22
C GLY A 252 38.83 -2.68 14.56
N GLY A 253 38.47 -1.43 14.88
CA GLY A 253 37.80 -1.13 16.16
C GLY A 253 36.36 -1.63 16.19
N LEU A 254 36.04 -2.50 17.16
CA LEU A 254 34.69 -2.98 17.42
C LEU A 254 33.76 -1.81 17.79
N ALA A 255 32.64 -1.72 17.09
CA ALA A 255 31.62 -0.66 17.21
C ALA A 255 30.36 -1.14 17.92
N ALA A 256 29.91 -2.37 17.62
CA ALA A 256 28.72 -2.96 18.24
C ALA A 256 28.81 -4.50 18.28
N THR A 257 28.05 -5.09 19.21
CA THR A 257 27.86 -6.53 19.32
C THR A 257 26.39 -6.83 19.55
N LEU A 258 25.88 -7.86 18.89
CA LEU A 258 24.53 -8.38 19.03
C LEU A 258 24.61 -9.88 19.28
N THR A 259 23.63 -10.40 20.01
CA THR A 259 23.39 -11.84 20.11
C THR A 259 21.98 -12.16 19.67
N PHE A 260 21.81 -13.17 18.83
CA PHE A 260 20.52 -13.51 18.25
C PHE A 260 20.38 -15.03 18.17
N ALA A 261 19.23 -15.59 18.53
CA ALA A 261 18.95 -17.01 18.37
C ALA A 261 17.79 -17.20 17.40
N PRO A 262 18.00 -17.89 16.25
CA PRO A 262 16.93 -18.14 15.30
C PRO A 262 15.98 -19.22 15.80
N ASP A 263 14.73 -19.10 15.38
CA ASP A 263 13.66 -20.07 15.56
C ASP A 263 13.39 -20.91 14.30
N GLY A 264 14.18 -20.72 13.24
CA GLY A 264 14.08 -21.43 11.98
C GLY A 264 14.92 -20.81 10.87
N PRO A 265 14.84 -21.37 9.64
CA PRO A 265 15.37 -20.72 8.46
C PRO A 265 14.52 -19.49 8.09
N GLY A 266 15.16 -18.43 7.60
CA GLY A 266 14.48 -17.20 7.21
C GLY A 266 15.36 -15.96 7.25
N TRP A 267 14.75 -14.83 6.91
CA TRP A 267 15.37 -13.52 6.99
C TRP A 267 15.06 -12.87 8.34
N TYR A 268 16.10 -12.44 9.06
CA TYR A 268 15.97 -11.81 10.37
C TYR A 268 16.49 -10.38 10.33
N ARG A 269 15.66 -9.43 10.76
CA ARG A 269 16.05 -8.04 10.98
C ARG A 269 16.49 -7.86 12.43
N LEU A 270 17.74 -7.44 12.62
CA LEU A 270 18.40 -7.37 13.91
C LEU A 270 18.74 -5.90 14.22
N PRO A 271 17.92 -5.19 15.00
CA PRO A 271 18.19 -3.81 15.35
C PRO A 271 19.39 -3.71 16.30
N LEU A 272 20.21 -2.68 16.09
CA LEU A 272 21.31 -2.32 16.96
C LEU A 272 20.81 -1.56 18.18
N GLU A 273 21.25 -1.96 19.38
CA GLU A 273 20.93 -1.22 20.62
C GLU A 273 21.48 0.21 20.59
N GLN A 274 22.63 0.40 19.95
CA GLN A 274 23.26 1.70 19.73
C GLN A 274 23.62 1.81 18.26
N ALA A 275 23.22 2.93 17.66
CA ALA A 275 23.51 3.19 16.26
C ALA A 275 25.02 3.37 16.04
N VAL A 276 25.53 2.83 14.93
CA VAL A 276 26.92 2.99 14.54
C VAL A 276 27.00 4.08 13.47
N GLU A 277 27.64 5.19 13.79
CA GLU A 277 27.80 6.32 12.87
C GLU A 277 28.82 6.00 11.77
N LEU A 278 28.41 6.25 10.53
CA LEU A 278 29.18 6.01 9.33
C LEU A 278 29.38 7.30 8.55
N THR A 279 30.55 7.42 7.93
CA THR A 279 30.86 8.48 6.97
C THR A 279 30.74 7.95 5.54
N GLU A 280 30.43 8.84 4.59
CA GLU A 280 30.36 8.47 3.17
C GLU A 280 31.67 7.82 2.70
N GLY A 281 31.55 6.67 2.04
CA GLY A 281 32.67 5.89 1.53
C GLY A 281 33.45 5.09 2.58
N GLN A 282 33.05 5.12 3.86
CA GLN A 282 33.68 4.33 4.92
C GLN A 282 33.48 2.83 4.66
N GLU A 283 34.59 2.09 4.72
CA GLU A 283 34.56 0.62 4.78
C GLU A 283 34.34 0.19 6.23
N PHE A 284 33.40 -0.74 6.47
CA PHE A 284 33.09 -1.29 7.78
C PHE A 284 32.78 -2.79 7.66
N PHE A 285 33.06 -3.56 8.71
CA PHE A 285 32.90 -5.03 8.67
C PHE A 285 31.76 -5.47 9.57
N ILE A 286 30.95 -6.41 9.10
CA ILE A 286 30.02 -7.13 9.96
C ILE A 286 30.39 -8.60 9.92
N ALA A 287 30.70 -9.17 11.08
CA ALA A 287 31.06 -10.56 11.26
C ALA A 287 29.96 -11.30 12.03
N VAL A 288 29.70 -12.56 11.66
CA VAL A 288 28.73 -13.46 12.27
C VAL A 288 29.45 -14.74 12.67
N GLY A 289 29.39 -15.08 13.95
CA GLY A 289 29.93 -16.30 14.53
C GLY A 289 28.83 -17.19 15.08
N GLY A 290 29.09 -18.51 15.11
CA GLY A 290 28.18 -19.50 15.71
C GLY A 290 27.13 -20.11 14.77
N LEU A 291 27.22 -19.83 13.46
CA LEU A 291 26.40 -20.49 12.43
C LEU A 291 26.74 -21.99 12.35
N GLN A 292 25.73 -22.84 12.12
CA GLN A 292 25.99 -24.24 11.76
C GLN A 292 26.07 -24.38 10.25
N LEU A 293 25.08 -23.82 9.54
CA LEU A 293 25.04 -23.69 8.09
C LEU A 293 25.26 -22.22 7.70
N VAL A 294 26.24 -21.98 6.85
CA VAL A 294 26.44 -20.67 6.22
C VAL A 294 25.63 -20.66 4.94
N ALA A 295 24.56 -19.88 4.92
CA ALA A 295 23.86 -19.54 3.69
C ALA A 295 24.79 -18.71 2.79
N VAL A 296 24.79 -19.00 1.49
CA VAL A 296 25.57 -18.26 0.50
C VAL A 296 24.74 -18.00 -0.75
N ASP A 297 25.05 -16.87 -1.39
CA ASP A 297 24.75 -16.59 -2.79
C ASP A 297 25.94 -17.02 -3.65
N ASN A 298 25.69 -18.01 -4.51
CA ASN A 298 26.65 -18.49 -5.50
C ASN A 298 26.18 -18.27 -6.94
N PHE A 299 25.10 -17.50 -7.15
CA PHE A 299 24.54 -17.20 -8.46
C PHE A 299 24.73 -15.74 -8.82
N GLY A 300 25.78 -15.45 -9.56
CA GLY A 300 26.07 -14.10 -10.01
C GLY A 300 27.57 -13.84 -10.00
N PRO A 301 28.00 -12.63 -10.38
CA PRO A 301 29.36 -12.20 -10.14
C PRO A 301 29.57 -11.99 -8.63
N PRO A 302 30.61 -12.56 -8.02
CA PRO A 302 30.87 -12.34 -6.60
C PRO A 302 31.29 -10.89 -6.33
N SER A 303 30.96 -10.40 -5.14
CA SER A 303 31.31 -9.05 -4.71
C SER A 303 32.79 -8.88 -4.31
N ASP A 304 33.49 -10.00 -4.06
CA ASP A 304 34.82 -10.06 -3.45
C ASP A 304 34.90 -9.38 -2.06
N ARG A 305 33.76 -9.26 -1.36
CA ARG A 305 33.65 -8.60 -0.03
C ARG A 305 33.25 -9.54 1.09
N THR A 306 33.11 -10.83 0.80
CA THR A 306 32.70 -11.84 1.75
C THR A 306 33.88 -12.67 2.21
N TYR A 307 33.98 -12.86 3.52
CA TYR A 307 35.14 -13.46 4.15
C TYR A 307 34.77 -14.54 5.16
N PHE A 308 35.73 -15.43 5.40
CA PHE A 308 35.68 -16.51 6.36
C PHE A 308 36.89 -16.43 7.30
N SER A 309 36.69 -16.77 8.57
CA SER A 309 37.74 -16.88 9.58
C SER A 309 37.55 -18.10 10.46
N TRP A 310 38.65 -18.74 10.84
CA TRP A 310 38.66 -19.87 11.77
C TRP A 310 38.52 -19.46 13.23
N ASP A 311 38.85 -18.21 13.58
CA ASP A 311 38.93 -17.75 14.97
C ASP A 311 38.36 -16.34 15.19
N GLY A 312 37.90 -15.69 14.12
CA GLY A 312 37.36 -14.34 14.15
C GLY A 312 38.41 -13.23 14.15
N SER A 313 39.69 -13.54 14.00
CA SER A 313 40.80 -12.56 14.04
C SER A 313 41.41 -12.25 12.67
N GLN A 314 41.50 -13.26 11.80
CA GLN A 314 42.05 -13.16 10.45
C GLN A 314 41.08 -13.77 9.45
N TYR A 315 40.76 -13.00 8.43
CA TYR A 315 39.73 -13.32 7.45
C TYR A 315 40.33 -13.47 6.06
N SER A 316 40.01 -14.57 5.39
CA SER A 316 40.28 -14.81 3.97
C SER A 316 38.99 -14.77 3.18
N ILE A 317 39.05 -14.52 1.87
CA ILE A 317 37.85 -14.59 1.01
C ILE A 317 37.13 -15.91 1.22
N LEU A 318 35.81 -15.85 1.37
CA LEU A 318 34.99 -17.04 1.45
C LEU A 318 34.83 -17.63 0.05
N GLU A 319 35.25 -18.89 -0.10
CA GLU A 319 35.07 -19.65 -1.34
C GLU A 319 33.95 -20.69 -1.17
N GLY A 320 33.11 -20.83 -2.20
CA GLY A 320 32.13 -21.88 -2.29
C GLY A 320 32.75 -23.24 -2.66
N LEU A 321 31.90 -24.25 -2.87
CA LEU A 321 32.34 -25.63 -3.14
C LEU A 321 33.20 -25.78 -4.41
N SER A 322 33.07 -24.87 -5.36
CA SER A 322 33.87 -24.81 -6.59
C SER A 322 35.24 -24.14 -6.44
N GLY A 323 35.58 -23.63 -5.24
CA GLY A 323 36.77 -22.81 -5.01
C GLY A 323 36.67 -21.41 -5.63
N THR A 324 35.45 -20.92 -5.85
CA THR A 324 35.18 -19.56 -6.35
C THR A 324 34.62 -18.71 -5.22
N PRO A 325 34.92 -17.39 -5.17
CA PRO A 325 34.30 -16.49 -4.20
C PRO A 325 32.77 -16.58 -4.27
N VAL A 326 32.13 -16.48 -3.11
CA VAL A 326 30.67 -16.45 -2.94
C VAL A 326 30.30 -15.38 -1.93
N ASP A 327 29.05 -14.94 -1.96
CA ASP A 327 28.54 -13.93 -1.04
C ASP A 327 27.66 -14.54 0.04
N ILE A 328 27.52 -13.89 1.19
CA ILE A 328 26.59 -14.32 2.24
C ILE A 328 25.41 -13.36 2.30
N PRO A 329 24.19 -13.83 2.63
CA PRO A 329 22.97 -13.03 2.75
C PRO A 329 23.00 -12.18 4.03
N LEU A 330 23.92 -11.22 4.06
CA LEU A 330 24.12 -10.27 5.15
C LEU A 330 23.97 -8.87 4.57
N ARG A 331 23.07 -8.07 5.16
CA ARG A 331 22.76 -6.71 4.70
C ARG A 331 22.83 -5.73 5.84
N ALA A 332 23.03 -4.46 5.49
CA ALA A 332 23.17 -3.36 6.43
C ALA A 332 22.21 -2.22 6.07
N LEU A 333 21.32 -1.83 7.00
CA LEU A 333 20.38 -0.73 6.82
C LEU A 333 20.93 0.54 7.50
N VAL A 334 21.25 1.54 6.70
CA VAL A 334 21.85 2.79 7.14
C VAL A 334 20.83 3.91 7.03
N GLN A 335 20.55 4.58 8.15
CA GLN A 335 19.63 5.71 8.22
C GLN A 335 20.38 7.02 7.95
N THR A 336 19.88 7.86 7.04
CA THR A 336 20.46 9.15 6.65
C THR A 336 19.66 10.35 7.15
N SER A 337 18.37 10.16 7.45
CA SER A 337 17.50 11.18 8.04
C SER A 337 16.40 10.56 8.90
N GLU A 338 15.67 11.40 9.65
CA GLU A 338 14.45 10.95 10.32
C GLU A 338 13.37 10.57 9.30
N GLU A 339 12.53 9.62 9.70
CA GLU A 339 11.49 9.02 8.90
C GLU A 339 10.27 9.95 8.83
N VAL A 340 9.75 10.19 7.61
CA VAL A 340 8.43 10.78 7.43
C VAL A 340 7.54 9.67 6.88
N ILE A 341 6.78 9.05 7.77
CA ILE A 341 6.08 7.76 7.57
C ILE A 341 4.69 7.94 6.96
N GLU A 342 4.18 9.16 6.87
CA GLU A 342 2.81 9.39 6.40
C GLU A 342 2.85 10.09 5.04
N PRO A 343 2.14 9.56 4.02
CA PRO A 343 1.85 10.36 2.85
C PRO A 343 0.95 11.51 3.28
N PRO A 344 0.87 12.61 2.52
CA PRO A 344 -0.19 13.59 2.74
C PRO A 344 -1.53 12.85 2.71
N ALA A 345 -2.31 12.90 3.79
CA ALA A 345 -3.64 12.30 3.79
C ALA A 345 -4.50 12.95 2.69
N PRO A 346 -5.56 12.30 2.19
CA PRO A 346 -6.40 12.93 1.19
C PRO A 346 -7.08 14.15 1.83
N LEU A 347 -7.31 15.20 1.04
CA LEU A 347 -7.89 16.44 1.56
C LEU A 347 -9.26 16.18 2.21
N PHE A 348 -10.06 15.26 1.66
CA PHE A 348 -11.36 14.89 2.20
C PHE A 348 -11.26 13.62 3.05
N ALA A 349 -11.66 13.69 4.30
CA ALA A 349 -11.71 12.56 5.24
C ALA A 349 -13.06 11.83 5.14
N ALA A 350 -13.05 10.61 4.58
CA ALA A 350 -13.93 9.43 4.73
C ALA A 350 -15.46 9.52 5.02
N SER A 351 -16.10 10.69 5.11
CA SER A 351 -17.55 10.80 5.39
C SER A 351 -18.22 11.82 4.45
N VAL A 352 -19.13 11.32 3.62
CA VAL A 352 -20.06 12.14 2.85
C VAL A 352 -21.46 11.84 3.33
N GLY A 353 -22.26 12.87 3.51
CA GLY A 353 -23.68 12.69 3.74
C GLY A 353 -24.47 13.93 3.40
N SER A 354 -25.78 13.75 3.39
CA SER A 354 -26.77 14.78 3.12
C SER A 354 -27.77 14.80 4.27
N ARG A 355 -28.26 16.00 4.61
CA ARG A 355 -29.40 16.20 5.53
C ARG A 355 -30.48 17.01 4.85
N THR A 356 -31.72 16.54 4.98
CA THR A 356 -32.92 17.22 4.48
C THR A 356 -33.48 18.18 5.53
N PHE A 357 -33.32 19.49 5.32
CA PHE A 357 -34.05 20.51 6.07
C PHE A 357 -35.26 20.96 5.23
N SER A 358 -36.50 20.67 5.63
CA SER A 358 -37.67 21.19 4.90
C SER A 358 -38.55 22.12 5.73
N ASN A 359 -38.65 23.36 5.26
CA ASN A 359 -39.89 24.11 5.18
C ASN A 359 -39.76 25.08 4.00
N THR A 360 -40.43 24.77 2.87
CA THR A 360 -41.03 25.61 1.81
C THR A 360 -40.32 26.88 1.27
N ALA A 361 -39.08 27.14 1.68
CA ALA A 361 -38.13 28.16 1.22
C ALA A 361 -36.70 27.79 1.70
N GLY A 362 -36.40 26.48 1.78
CA GLY A 362 -35.24 25.93 2.50
C GLY A 362 -34.00 25.64 1.66
N THR A 363 -32.95 25.17 2.32
CA THR A 363 -31.68 24.71 1.75
C THR A 363 -31.41 23.27 2.17
N TYR A 364 -30.83 22.44 1.29
CA TYR A 364 -30.26 21.14 1.64
C TYR A 364 -28.84 21.34 2.16
N GLU A 365 -28.45 20.58 3.19
CA GLU A 365 -27.07 20.57 3.66
C GLU A 365 -26.36 19.35 3.08
N VAL A 366 -25.24 19.60 2.42
CA VAL A 366 -24.27 18.55 2.07
C VAL A 366 -22.97 18.85 2.78
N TRP A 367 -22.24 17.79 3.13
CA TRP A 367 -20.98 17.96 3.81
C TRP A 367 -19.92 16.94 3.37
N ALA A 368 -18.67 17.31 3.64
CA ALA A 368 -17.52 16.43 3.68
C ALA A 368 -16.69 16.78 4.93
N ASP A 369 -15.96 15.82 5.46
CA ASP A 369 -14.96 16.13 6.50
C ASP A 369 -13.61 16.43 5.82
N LEU A 370 -12.85 17.35 6.40
CA LEU A 370 -11.54 17.80 5.94
C LEU A 370 -10.49 17.16 6.83
N ASP A 371 -9.42 16.63 6.24
CA ASP A 371 -8.32 16.15 7.04
C ASP A 371 -7.67 17.32 7.83
N PRO A 372 -7.40 17.16 9.14
CA PRO A 372 -6.92 18.24 10.01
C PRO A 372 -5.65 18.95 9.54
N GLN A 373 -4.82 18.30 8.70
CA GLN A 373 -3.60 18.91 8.19
C GLN A 373 -3.87 20.01 7.14
N TYR A 374 -5.04 19.97 6.46
CA TYR A 374 -5.41 20.92 5.41
C TYR A 374 -6.20 22.11 5.99
N THR A 375 -5.53 22.95 6.79
CA THR A 375 -6.16 24.18 7.30
C THR A 375 -6.18 25.30 6.26
N GLY A 376 -7.27 26.07 6.23
CA GLY A 376 -7.37 27.28 5.39
C GLY A 376 -7.66 27.03 3.91
N VAL A 377 -7.86 25.78 3.49
CA VAL A 377 -8.27 25.45 2.13
C VAL A 377 -9.72 25.87 1.88
N THR A 378 -9.99 26.49 0.74
CA THR A 378 -11.35 26.78 0.29
C THR A 378 -11.88 25.60 -0.49
N VAL A 379 -13.00 25.03 -0.02
CA VAL A 379 -13.67 23.90 -0.65
C VAL A 379 -14.95 24.38 -1.33
N TYR A 380 -15.20 23.85 -2.52
CA TYR A 380 -16.38 24.10 -3.32
C TYR A 380 -17.23 22.83 -3.45
N VAL A 381 -18.54 22.99 -3.50
CA VAL A 381 -19.48 21.99 -4.03
C VAL A 381 -19.84 22.39 -5.45
N ILE A 382 -19.59 21.48 -6.39
CA ILE A 382 -19.92 21.63 -7.80
C ILE A 382 -21.22 20.88 -8.05
N LEU A 383 -22.27 21.59 -8.45
CA LEU A 383 -23.65 21.12 -8.40
C LEU A 383 -24.32 21.13 -9.79
N GLY A 384 -25.02 20.04 -10.10
CA GLY A 384 -25.95 19.87 -11.21
C GLY A 384 -27.36 19.48 -10.73
N THR A 385 -28.37 19.73 -11.57
CA THR A 385 -29.79 19.44 -11.27
C THR A 385 -30.41 18.54 -12.35
N ASP A 386 -31.42 17.77 -11.96
CA ASP A 386 -32.24 16.90 -12.83
C ASP A 386 -31.44 15.85 -13.62
N GLY A 387 -30.33 15.37 -13.05
CA GLY A 387 -29.47 14.34 -13.66
C GLY A 387 -28.71 14.81 -14.90
N GLY A 388 -28.60 16.12 -15.11
CA GLY A 388 -27.84 16.70 -16.21
C GLY A 388 -26.32 16.58 -16.03
N ALA A 389 -25.60 16.38 -17.13
CA ALA A 389 -24.12 16.34 -17.18
C ALA A 389 -23.46 17.73 -17.07
N THR A 390 -24.21 18.76 -16.69
CA THR A 390 -23.75 20.14 -16.59
C THR A 390 -23.81 20.60 -15.15
N PHE A 391 -22.68 21.11 -14.63
CA PHE A 391 -22.55 21.64 -13.28
C PHE A 391 -22.43 23.17 -13.30
N PRO A 392 -23.53 23.91 -13.46
CA PRO A 392 -23.49 25.37 -13.61
C PRO A 392 -23.19 26.10 -12.29
N ASP A 393 -23.43 25.44 -11.15
CA ASP A 393 -23.41 26.09 -9.85
C ASP A 393 -22.19 25.63 -9.03
N THR A 394 -21.44 26.60 -8.52
CA THR A 394 -20.32 26.41 -7.60
C THR A 394 -20.68 27.07 -6.27
N LEU A 395 -20.79 26.28 -5.21
CA LEU A 395 -21.10 26.74 -3.86
C LEU A 395 -19.86 26.64 -2.99
N VAL A 396 -19.57 27.68 -2.20
CA VAL A 396 -18.43 27.65 -1.25
C VAL A 396 -18.89 26.97 0.04
N CYS A 397 -18.11 26.01 0.53
CA CYS A 397 -18.34 25.38 1.83
C CYS A 397 -17.96 26.32 2.98
N SER A 398 -18.75 26.29 4.06
CA SER A 398 -18.38 26.85 5.36
C SER A 398 -17.79 25.76 6.26
N ALA A 399 -16.64 26.03 6.88
CA ALA A 399 -15.99 25.11 7.80
C ALA A 399 -16.44 25.32 9.26
N SER A 400 -16.67 24.22 9.98
CA SER A 400 -16.88 24.19 11.44
C SER A 400 -16.08 23.04 12.05
N GLY A 401 -14.85 23.33 12.50
CA GLY A 401 -13.88 22.29 12.83
C GLY A 401 -13.43 21.57 11.56
N GLU A 402 -13.45 20.24 11.58
CA GLU A 402 -13.14 19.38 10.42
C GLU A 402 -14.32 19.27 9.44
N ARG A 403 -15.52 19.73 9.83
CA ARG A 403 -16.72 19.63 8.99
C ARG A 403 -16.80 20.75 7.96
N LEU A 404 -16.91 20.41 6.68
CA LEU A 404 -17.21 21.34 5.59
C LEU A 404 -18.67 21.18 5.17
N THR A 405 -19.45 22.25 5.24
CA THR A 405 -20.87 22.26 4.91
C THR A 405 -21.13 23.20 3.74
N ALA A 406 -21.92 22.77 2.74
CA ALA A 406 -22.54 23.65 1.76
C ALA A 406 -24.06 23.59 1.84
N LEU A 407 -24.71 24.74 1.64
CA LEU A 407 -26.16 24.89 1.58
C LEU A 407 -26.62 24.98 0.13
N ILE A 408 -27.36 23.98 -0.33
CA ILE A 408 -27.90 23.88 -1.69
C ILE A 408 -29.33 24.44 -1.71
N PRO A 409 -29.70 25.31 -2.68
CA PRO A 409 -31.07 25.83 -2.79
C PRO A 409 -32.09 24.72 -3.04
N ALA A 410 -33.22 24.69 -2.33
CA ALA A 410 -34.18 23.61 -2.47
C ALA A 410 -34.90 23.54 -3.82
N LEU A 411 -35.01 22.32 -4.37
CA LEU A 411 -35.79 21.97 -5.55
C LEU A 411 -37.13 21.32 -5.17
N PRO A 412 -38.10 21.23 -6.12
CA PRO A 412 -39.35 20.51 -5.90
C PRO A 412 -39.15 19.03 -5.50
N LYS A 413 -40.14 18.45 -4.81
CA LYS A 413 -40.18 17.02 -4.49
C LYS A 413 -39.96 16.16 -5.74
N GLY A 414 -39.06 15.19 -5.65
CA GLY A 414 -38.70 14.29 -6.74
C GLY A 414 -37.60 14.79 -7.67
N SER A 415 -37.12 16.03 -7.51
CA SER A 415 -35.90 16.50 -8.18
C SER A 415 -34.66 15.76 -7.65
N GLN A 416 -33.63 15.68 -8.49
CA GLN A 416 -32.34 15.11 -8.13
C GLN A 416 -31.23 16.14 -8.27
N TYR A 417 -30.31 16.15 -7.32
CA TYR A 417 -29.02 16.82 -7.44
C TYR A 417 -27.95 15.79 -7.75
N THR A 418 -27.00 16.19 -8.60
CA THR A 418 -25.71 15.52 -8.76
C THR A 418 -24.63 16.48 -8.31
N PHE A 419 -23.72 16.07 -7.43
CA PHE A 419 -22.70 16.96 -6.89
C PHE A 419 -21.39 16.26 -6.52
N TYR A 420 -20.31 17.03 -6.47
CA TYR A 420 -19.02 16.61 -5.93
C TYR A 420 -18.36 17.78 -5.21
N PHE A 421 -17.39 17.49 -4.34
CA PHE A 421 -16.55 18.51 -3.71
C PHE A 421 -15.27 18.69 -4.51
N GLU A 422 -14.79 19.92 -4.59
CA GLU A 422 -13.55 20.29 -5.26
C GLU A 422 -12.77 21.30 -4.42
N ALA A 423 -11.47 21.11 -4.28
CA ALA A 423 -10.58 22.00 -3.55
C ALA A 423 -9.20 22.01 -4.22
N VAL A 424 -8.46 23.10 -4.05
CA VAL A 424 -7.03 23.12 -4.36
C VAL A 424 -6.27 23.12 -3.05
N ASP A 425 -5.44 22.11 -2.82
CA ASP A 425 -4.68 21.98 -1.58
C ASP A 425 -3.56 23.03 -1.47
N ASN A 426 -2.86 23.03 -0.34
CA ASN A 426 -1.78 23.98 -0.05
C ASN A 426 -0.57 23.85 -1.00
N ALA A 427 -0.43 22.73 -1.70
CA ALA A 427 0.61 22.50 -2.71
C ALA A 427 0.19 22.94 -4.12
N GLY A 428 -1.08 23.33 -4.29
CA GLY A 428 -1.64 23.74 -5.58
C GLY A 428 -2.26 22.59 -6.38
N THR A 429 -2.41 21.41 -5.77
CA THR A 429 -2.99 20.23 -6.41
C THR A 429 -4.51 20.25 -6.29
N LEU A 430 -5.21 19.91 -7.38
CA LEU A 430 -6.66 19.80 -7.39
C LEU A 430 -7.09 18.48 -6.74
N GLN A 431 -7.96 18.57 -5.73
CA GLN A 431 -8.52 17.46 -4.97
C GLN A 431 -10.03 17.42 -5.16
N ARG A 432 -10.60 16.22 -5.35
CA ARG A 432 -12.04 16.03 -5.55
C ARG A 432 -12.62 14.95 -4.66
N LEU A 433 -13.93 15.01 -4.43
CA LEU A 433 -14.69 13.96 -3.75
C LEU A 433 -16.05 13.76 -4.44
N PRO A 434 -16.33 12.60 -5.05
CA PRO A 434 -15.39 11.48 -5.24
C PRO A 434 -14.20 11.90 -6.11
N GLU A 435 -13.10 11.18 -5.95
CA GLU A 435 -11.78 11.54 -6.50
C GLU A 435 -11.76 11.69 -8.04
N ASP A 436 -12.62 10.94 -8.73
CA ASP A 436 -12.81 10.93 -10.17
C ASP A 436 -13.95 11.80 -10.70
N ALA A 437 -14.48 12.70 -9.87
CA ALA A 437 -15.43 13.67 -10.34
C ALA A 437 -14.85 14.50 -11.52
N PRO A 438 -15.65 14.86 -12.54
CA PRO A 438 -17.11 14.72 -12.61
C PRO A 438 -17.62 13.37 -13.17
N ALA A 439 -16.75 12.39 -13.45
CA ALA A 439 -17.18 11.11 -14.01
C ALA A 439 -18.12 10.36 -13.04
N ASN A 440 -17.78 10.37 -11.75
CA ASN A 440 -18.67 10.01 -10.67
C ASN A 440 -19.05 11.22 -9.82
N SER A 441 -20.23 11.18 -9.22
CA SER A 441 -20.75 12.23 -8.36
C SER A 441 -21.77 11.66 -7.38
N PHE A 442 -21.96 12.34 -6.25
CA PHE A 442 -23.02 12.02 -5.32
C PHE A 442 -24.36 12.40 -5.91
N THR A 443 -25.37 11.54 -5.71
CA THR A 443 -26.75 11.83 -6.11
C THR A 443 -27.62 11.98 -4.88
N LEU A 444 -28.37 13.08 -4.80
CA LEU A 444 -29.35 13.34 -3.75
C LEU A 444 -30.73 13.49 -4.38
N THR A 445 -31.70 12.69 -3.95
CA THR A 445 -33.10 12.85 -4.36
C THR A 445 -33.87 13.64 -3.31
N VAL A 446 -34.62 14.64 -3.76
CA VAL A 446 -35.45 15.46 -2.87
C VAL A 446 -36.67 14.68 -2.39
N GLY A 447 -36.60 14.20 -1.15
CA GLY A 447 -37.65 13.45 -0.46
C GLY A 447 -38.68 14.31 0.29
N THR A 448 -39.60 13.63 0.98
CA THR A 448 -40.59 14.28 1.86
C THR A 448 -40.03 14.33 3.28
N SER A 449 -39.98 15.51 3.91
CA SER A 449 -39.57 15.58 5.31
C SER A 449 -40.50 14.76 6.22
N GLY A 450 -39.94 13.74 6.88
CA GLY A 450 -40.67 12.79 7.73
C GLY A 450 -40.78 11.37 7.15
N ASP A 451 -40.37 11.15 5.91
CA ASP A 451 -40.29 9.82 5.27
C ASP A 451 -38.92 9.19 5.59
N LEU A 452 -38.85 8.54 6.74
CA LEU A 452 -37.63 7.98 7.33
C LEU A 452 -37.34 6.55 6.86
N ASN A 453 -38.31 5.91 6.20
CA ASN A 453 -38.14 4.58 5.63
C ASN A 453 -37.93 4.61 4.09
N ALA A 454 -37.92 5.80 3.49
CA ALA A 454 -37.71 6.07 2.07
C ALA A 454 -38.76 5.41 1.15
N ASP A 455 -39.99 5.20 1.62
CA ASP A 455 -41.08 4.59 0.84
C ASP A 455 -41.96 5.61 0.10
N ASN A 456 -41.58 6.88 0.14
CA ASN A 456 -42.27 8.05 -0.41
C ASN A 456 -43.55 8.46 0.31
N LYS A 457 -43.83 7.90 1.48
CA LYS A 457 -44.94 8.28 2.36
C LYS A 457 -44.42 8.78 3.70
N VAL A 458 -45.21 9.62 4.35
CA VAL A 458 -45.02 9.97 5.76
C VAL A 458 -46.17 9.33 6.50
N ASP A 459 -45.94 8.16 7.08
CA ASP A 459 -46.93 7.36 7.77
C ASP A 459 -46.39 6.71 9.06
N ILE A 460 -47.18 5.83 9.66
CA ILE A 460 -46.84 5.20 10.94
C ILE A 460 -45.57 4.33 10.85
N PHE A 461 -45.16 3.90 9.67
CA PHE A 461 -43.95 3.09 9.48
C PHE A 461 -42.67 3.93 9.60
N ASP A 462 -42.73 5.25 9.39
CA ASP A 462 -41.61 6.17 9.68
C ASP A 462 -41.33 6.29 11.17
N LEU A 463 -42.37 6.11 12.00
CA LEU A 463 -42.22 6.06 13.46
C LEU A 463 -41.29 4.92 13.89
N LEU A 464 -41.39 3.77 13.21
CA LEU A 464 -40.53 2.62 13.49
C LEU A 464 -39.08 2.88 13.12
N ALA A 465 -38.84 3.60 12.01
CA ALA A 465 -37.50 4.01 11.61
C ALA A 465 -36.91 4.97 12.66
N LEU A 466 -37.66 5.99 13.09
CA LEU A 466 -37.20 6.93 14.12
C LEU A 466 -36.91 6.26 15.46
N LEU A 467 -37.77 5.32 15.89
CA LEU A 467 -37.56 4.58 17.14
C LEU A 467 -36.33 3.67 17.10
N LYS A 468 -35.98 3.11 15.93
CA LYS A 468 -34.73 2.36 15.75
C LYS A 468 -33.51 3.26 15.91
N VAL A 469 -33.56 4.49 15.39
CA VAL A 469 -32.50 5.47 15.58
C VAL A 469 -32.38 5.87 17.05
N LEU A 470 -33.50 6.19 17.71
CA LEU A 470 -33.52 6.58 19.14
C LEU A 470 -33.08 5.45 20.08
N SER A 471 -33.23 4.19 19.68
CA SER A 471 -32.76 3.02 20.43
C SER A 471 -31.33 2.61 20.08
N GLY A 472 -30.64 3.35 19.22
CA GLY A 472 -29.27 3.06 18.78
C GLY A 472 -29.15 1.84 17.87
N GLN A 473 -30.27 1.34 17.33
CA GLN A 473 -30.32 0.19 16.43
C GLN A 473 -30.13 0.56 14.96
N ALA A 474 -30.11 1.86 14.64
CA ALA A 474 -29.85 2.39 13.30
C ALA A 474 -29.15 3.76 13.40
N THR A 475 -28.40 4.13 12.37
CA THR A 475 -27.85 5.49 12.21
C THR A 475 -28.89 6.38 11.54
N GLY A 476 -29.10 7.57 12.12
CA GLY A 476 -30.16 8.49 11.72
C GLY A 476 -29.75 9.46 10.61
N GLN A 477 -29.79 9.02 9.36
CA GLN A 477 -29.87 9.98 8.26
C GLN A 477 -31.31 10.55 8.24
N ASP A 478 -31.44 11.88 8.25
CA ASP A 478 -32.71 12.63 8.19
C ASP A 478 -33.68 12.49 9.40
N SER A 479 -33.25 11.92 10.52
CA SER A 479 -34.10 11.73 11.73
C SER A 479 -34.22 12.94 12.67
N ASP A 480 -33.45 14.00 12.44
CA ASP A 480 -33.57 15.30 13.11
C ASP A 480 -34.63 16.13 12.36
N LEU A 481 -35.89 15.96 12.76
CA LEU A 481 -37.05 16.57 12.12
C LEU A 481 -37.31 18.00 12.60
N ASN A 482 -36.79 18.36 13.78
CA ASN A 482 -36.97 19.68 14.39
C ASN A 482 -35.81 20.65 14.07
N SER A 483 -34.72 20.15 13.49
CA SER A 483 -33.54 20.89 13.07
C SER A 483 -32.72 21.51 14.21
N ASP A 484 -32.66 20.86 15.38
CA ASP A 484 -31.87 21.31 16.53
C ASP A 484 -30.46 20.71 16.62
N GLY A 485 -30.10 19.86 15.64
CA GLY A 485 -28.81 19.21 15.54
C GLY A 485 -28.72 17.89 16.32
N LYS A 486 -29.82 17.41 16.89
CA LYS A 486 -29.89 16.13 17.61
C LYS A 486 -31.03 15.29 17.05
N THR A 487 -30.91 13.97 17.21
CA THR A 487 -32.05 13.08 17.06
C THR A 487 -32.47 12.62 18.44
N ASP A 488 -33.58 13.14 18.93
CA ASP A 488 -34.10 12.84 20.24
C ASP A 488 -35.64 12.77 20.26
N ILE A 489 -36.22 12.76 21.46
CA ILE A 489 -37.66 12.61 21.64
C ILE A 489 -38.47 13.78 21.05
N PHE A 490 -37.86 14.94 20.81
CA PHE A 490 -38.52 16.09 20.22
C PHE A 490 -38.74 15.92 18.71
N ASP A 491 -37.91 15.15 18.02
CA ASP A 491 -38.14 14.76 16.62
C ASP A 491 -39.35 13.84 16.47
N LEU A 492 -39.55 12.95 17.46
CA LEU A 492 -40.74 12.09 17.53
C LEU A 492 -42.01 12.93 17.57
N LEU A 493 -41.97 14.04 18.32
CA LEU A 493 -43.10 14.94 18.44
C LEU A 493 -43.41 15.66 17.13
N ASP A 494 -42.38 16.03 16.35
CA ASP A 494 -42.56 16.64 15.04
C ASP A 494 -43.01 15.64 13.96
N LEU A 495 -42.56 14.38 14.02
CA LEU A 495 -43.10 13.31 13.19
C LEU A 495 -44.59 13.09 13.49
N LEU A 496 -44.97 13.00 14.76
CA LEU A 496 -46.37 12.80 15.16
C LEU A 496 -47.27 13.97 14.71
N LYS A 497 -46.79 15.21 14.75
CA LYS A 497 -47.53 16.37 14.19
C LYS A 497 -47.77 16.23 12.70
N LYS A 498 -46.80 15.70 11.94
CA LYS A 498 -46.94 15.45 10.50
C LYS A 498 -47.93 14.33 10.19
N LEU A 499 -48.02 13.31 11.05
CA LEU A 499 -48.99 12.20 10.91
C LEU A 499 -50.44 12.58 11.23
N MET A 500 -50.65 13.69 11.96
CA MET A 500 -51.98 14.17 12.35
C MET A 500 -52.61 15.14 11.36
N ASN A 501 -51.84 15.62 10.36
CA ASN A 501 -52.29 16.52 9.29
C ASN A 501 -52.38 15.75 7.97
#